data_AF-A0A355FK18-F1
#
_entry.id   AF-A0A355FK18-F1
#
_cell.length_a   1.000
_cell.length_b   1.000
_cell.length_c   1.000
_cell.angle_alpha   90.00
_cell.angle_beta   90.00
_cell.angle_gamma   90.00
#
_symmetry.space_group_name_H-M   'P 1'
#
loop_
_entity.id
_entity.type
_entity.pdbx_description
1 polymer ?
#
loop_
_entity_poly.entity_id
_entity_poly.type
_entity_poly.pdbx_seq_one_letter_code
_entity_poly.pdbx_strand_id
1 'polypeptide(L)'
;MKVVELICAPVRTGFYFDDHKAIKAGAEPDGFNYRGTPQTKGFSRVRQPGEGVSVMLRLANGALAHGDCAAVQYSGVDGRDELFLAADAMAVINRVVKPWVEGRNLTTFRELAQEADQLVDEATGRRLHTAIRYGLTQALLDAVAQAGQKTMVEVVAAEYGLTPVAEAIPILAQSGDERYLNAEKMIMKAVDALPHGLFNNVETKLGQRGEKLLAYAQWLKQRIEELKPSPNYQPTIHLDL
;
A
#
# COMPACT_ATOMS: atom_id res chain seq x y z
N MET A 1 -28.61 6.12 5.09
CA MET A 1 -28.23 4.89 4.35
C MET A 1 -27.76 3.85 5.34
N LYS A 2 -28.08 2.57 5.18
CA LYS A 2 -27.75 1.51 6.15
C LYS A 2 -26.84 0.46 5.51
N VAL A 3 -25.87 -0.07 6.26
CA VAL A 3 -25.09 -1.25 5.86
C VAL A 3 -25.90 -2.49 6.19
N VAL A 4 -26.17 -3.33 5.20
CA VAL A 4 -26.99 -4.54 5.36
C VAL A 4 -26.17 -5.80 5.45
N GLU A 5 -24.94 -5.80 4.90
CA GLU A 5 -24.05 -6.95 4.96
C GLU A 5 -22.59 -6.52 4.77
N LEU A 6 -21.70 -7.15 5.53
CA LEU A 6 -20.26 -7.18 5.26
C LEU A 6 -19.88 -8.51 4.63
N ILE A 7 -19.19 -8.41 3.49
CA ILE A 7 -18.56 -9.52 2.77
C ILE A 7 -17.05 -9.29 2.82
N CYS A 8 -16.27 -10.32 3.10
CA CYS A 8 -14.82 -10.27 2.98
C CYS A 8 -14.30 -11.44 2.14
N ALA A 9 -13.26 -11.18 1.34
CA ALA A 9 -12.65 -12.16 0.46
C ALA A 9 -11.12 -12.00 0.44
N PRO A 10 -10.34 -13.10 0.40
CA PRO A 10 -8.89 -13.01 0.30
C PRO A 10 -8.49 -12.55 -1.10
N VAL A 11 -7.49 -11.68 -1.18
CA VAL A 11 -6.93 -11.17 -2.44
C VAL A 11 -5.40 -11.23 -2.45
N ARG A 12 -4.82 -11.11 -3.64
CA ARG A 12 -3.37 -10.94 -3.82
C ARG A 12 -3.05 -9.46 -3.98
N THR A 13 -1.88 -9.05 -3.49
CA THR A 13 -1.40 -7.68 -3.65
C THR A 13 -0.47 -7.58 -4.86
N GLY A 14 -0.06 -6.35 -5.19
CA GLY A 14 0.87 -6.11 -6.29
C GLY A 14 2.29 -6.65 -6.08
N PHE A 15 2.62 -7.19 -4.90
CA PHE A 15 3.94 -7.71 -4.60
C PHE A 15 3.93 -8.84 -3.53
N TYR A 16 5.06 -9.03 -2.86
CA TYR A 16 5.34 -10.10 -1.90
C TYR A 16 5.48 -9.56 -0.49
N PHE A 17 5.29 -10.43 0.50
CA PHE A 17 5.86 -10.23 1.83
C PHE A 17 7.25 -10.83 1.88
N ASP A 18 8.20 -10.02 2.32
CA ASP A 18 9.60 -10.41 2.46
C ASP A 18 10.03 -10.33 3.92
N ASP A 19 10.65 -11.40 4.39
CA ASP A 19 11.24 -11.46 5.71
C ASP A 19 12.54 -10.64 5.72
N HIS A 20 12.38 -9.35 5.98
CA HIS A 20 13.47 -8.38 6.01
C HIS A 20 14.59 -8.79 6.96
N LYS A 21 14.25 -9.44 8.08
CA LYS A 21 15.24 -9.91 9.06
C LYS A 21 16.09 -11.03 8.49
N ALA A 22 15.47 -12.02 7.83
CA ALA A 22 16.20 -13.09 7.16
C ALA A 22 17.07 -12.56 5.99
N ILE A 23 16.56 -11.61 5.21
CA ILE A 23 17.32 -10.97 4.11
C ILE A 23 18.55 -10.23 4.66
N LYS A 24 18.38 -9.43 5.71
CA LYS A 24 19.50 -8.73 6.38
C LYS A 24 20.51 -9.69 7.02
N ALA A 25 20.06 -10.89 7.43
CA ALA A 25 20.93 -11.94 7.94
C ALA A 25 21.65 -12.74 6.85
N GLY A 26 21.51 -12.36 5.57
CA GLY A 26 22.22 -12.98 4.46
C GLY A 26 21.47 -14.10 3.76
N ALA A 27 20.13 -14.12 3.79
CA ALA A 27 19.36 -15.03 2.93
C ALA A 27 19.78 -14.85 1.46
N GLU A 28 20.16 -15.94 0.82
CA GLU A 28 20.78 -15.91 -0.52
C GLU A 28 19.72 -15.80 -1.61
N PRO A 29 19.85 -14.88 -2.58
CA PRO A 29 18.97 -14.85 -3.74
C PRO A 29 19.04 -16.16 -4.55
N ASP A 30 17.87 -16.68 -4.95
CA ASP A 30 17.73 -17.85 -5.83
C ASP A 30 16.65 -17.57 -6.88
N GLY A 31 17.09 -17.03 -8.01
CA GLY A 31 16.20 -16.43 -9.00
C GLY A 31 15.38 -15.31 -8.37
N PHE A 32 14.05 -15.42 -8.42
CA PHE A 32 13.14 -14.45 -7.82
C PHE A 32 12.85 -14.70 -6.33
N ASN A 33 13.31 -15.83 -5.78
CA ASN A 33 13.10 -16.21 -4.38
C ASN A 33 14.39 -16.00 -3.55
N TYR A 34 14.32 -16.33 -2.26
CA TYR A 34 15.47 -16.41 -1.36
C TYR A 34 15.59 -17.82 -0.76
N ARG A 35 16.82 -18.31 -0.62
CA ARG A 35 17.17 -19.50 0.17
C ARG A 35 17.41 -19.12 1.63
N GLY A 36 17.16 -20.08 2.51
CA GLY A 36 17.35 -19.94 3.95
C GLY A 36 16.05 -20.07 4.74
N THR A 37 16.15 -19.85 6.04
CA THR A 37 15.05 -20.00 7.00
C THR A 37 14.48 -18.62 7.34
N PRO A 38 13.15 -18.42 7.28
CA PRO A 38 12.54 -17.20 7.78
C PRO A 38 12.85 -16.99 9.27
N GLN A 39 13.06 -15.75 9.67
CA GLN A 39 13.40 -15.32 11.02
C GLN A 39 12.32 -14.45 11.68
N THR A 40 11.30 -14.03 10.92
CA THR A 40 10.17 -13.21 11.38
C THR A 40 8.95 -14.10 11.62
N LYS A 41 8.28 -13.92 12.77
CA LYS A 41 7.14 -14.76 13.16
C LYS A 41 6.02 -14.69 12.11
N GLY A 42 5.47 -15.85 11.77
CA GLY A 42 4.39 -16.00 10.79
C GLY A 42 4.87 -16.29 9.37
N PHE A 43 6.12 -15.96 9.03
CA PHE A 43 6.67 -16.29 7.72
C PHE A 43 6.94 -17.80 7.62
N SER A 44 6.49 -18.38 6.51
CA SER A 44 6.77 -19.77 6.13
C SER A 44 7.95 -19.91 5.17
N ARG A 45 8.30 -18.80 4.51
CA ARG A 45 9.39 -18.65 3.54
C ARG A 45 9.96 -17.25 3.67
N VAL A 46 11.23 -17.05 3.30
CA VAL A 46 11.85 -15.72 3.29
C VAL A 46 11.09 -14.75 2.38
N ARG A 47 10.59 -15.22 1.24
CA ARG A 47 9.64 -14.50 0.39
C ARG A 47 8.38 -15.33 0.21
N GLN A 48 7.22 -14.72 0.42
CA GLN A 48 5.92 -15.35 0.20
C GLN A 48 4.92 -14.39 -0.47
N PRO A 49 3.90 -14.90 -1.17
CA PRO A 49 2.93 -14.04 -1.85
C PRO A 49 2.32 -13.02 -0.89
N GLY A 50 2.22 -11.77 -1.35
CA GLY A 50 1.50 -10.74 -0.61
C GLY A 50 0.01 -11.07 -0.56
N GLU A 51 -0.59 -10.85 0.60
CA GLU A 51 -1.99 -11.14 0.86
C GLU A 51 -2.73 -9.88 1.29
N GLY A 52 -4.00 -9.82 0.90
CA GLY A 52 -4.94 -8.78 1.27
C GLY A 52 -6.30 -9.37 1.57
N VAL A 53 -7.21 -8.54 2.06
CA VAL A 53 -8.62 -8.88 2.20
C VAL A 53 -9.45 -7.74 1.64
N SER A 54 -10.25 -7.99 0.61
CA SER A 54 -11.26 -7.01 0.18
C SER A 54 -12.39 -7.03 1.19
N VAL A 55 -12.77 -5.84 1.68
CA VAL A 55 -13.92 -5.58 2.54
C VAL A 55 -14.97 -4.90 1.70
N MET A 56 -16.13 -5.55 1.57
CA MET A 56 -17.25 -5.04 0.80
C MET A 56 -18.45 -4.83 1.72
N LEU A 57 -19.05 -3.63 1.65
CA LEU A 57 -20.21 -3.26 2.44
C LEU A 57 -21.41 -3.11 1.51
N ARG A 58 -22.36 -4.06 1.58
CA ARG A 58 -23.63 -3.94 0.86
C ARG A 58 -24.51 -2.93 1.59
N LEU A 59 -24.98 -1.93 0.87
CA LEU A 59 -25.87 -0.89 1.38
C LEU A 59 -27.33 -1.25 1.12
N ALA A 60 -28.25 -0.66 1.88
CA ALA A 60 -29.69 -0.94 1.77
C ALA A 60 -30.30 -0.60 0.41
N ASN A 61 -29.66 0.27 -0.37
CA ASN A 61 -30.05 0.58 -1.75
C ASN A 61 -29.45 -0.39 -2.80
N GLY A 62 -28.76 -1.45 -2.37
CA GLY A 62 -28.12 -2.43 -3.24
C GLY A 62 -26.72 -2.07 -3.72
N ALA A 63 -26.23 -0.87 -3.40
CA ALA A 63 -24.86 -0.46 -3.72
C ALA A 63 -23.84 -1.29 -2.92
N LEU A 64 -22.64 -1.45 -3.46
CA LEU A 64 -21.56 -2.23 -2.86
C LEU A 64 -20.32 -1.34 -2.75
N ALA A 65 -20.04 -0.90 -1.53
CA ALA A 65 -18.83 -0.14 -1.24
C ALA A 65 -17.65 -1.07 -0.99
N HIS A 66 -16.43 -0.62 -1.30
CA HIS A 66 -15.24 -1.47 -1.36
C HIS A 66 -14.01 -0.80 -0.74
N GLY A 67 -13.20 -1.60 -0.05
CA GLY A 67 -11.86 -1.22 0.37
C GLY A 67 -10.97 -2.44 0.56
N ASP A 68 -9.66 -2.29 0.34
CA ASP A 68 -8.70 -3.39 0.46
C ASP A 68 -7.84 -3.26 1.72
N CYS A 69 -7.88 -4.30 2.55
CA CYS A 69 -6.90 -4.49 3.61
C CYS A 69 -5.59 -4.96 2.97
N ALA A 70 -4.53 -4.18 3.15
CA ALA A 70 -3.19 -4.50 2.65
C ALA A 70 -2.12 -4.06 3.65
N ALA A 71 -1.01 -4.79 3.67
CA ALA A 71 0.18 -4.45 4.45
C ALA A 71 1.40 -4.24 3.53
N VAL A 72 2.45 -3.63 4.07
CA VAL A 72 3.70 -3.38 3.34
C VAL A 72 4.51 -4.65 3.10
N GLN A 73 5.45 -4.60 2.15
CA GLN A 73 6.37 -5.71 1.82
C GLN A 73 7.09 -6.27 3.06
N TYR A 74 7.62 -5.41 3.92
CA TYR A 74 8.31 -5.81 5.15
C TYR A 74 7.35 -5.78 6.35
N SER A 75 6.32 -6.63 6.34
CA SER A 75 5.39 -6.79 7.47
C SER A 75 6.06 -7.52 8.65
N GLY A 76 5.69 -7.19 9.89
CA GLY A 76 6.19 -7.88 11.08
C GLY A 76 7.58 -7.47 11.58
N VAL A 77 8.16 -6.38 11.06
CA VAL A 77 9.48 -5.86 11.48
C VAL A 77 9.42 -4.37 11.83
N ASP A 78 10.44 -3.87 12.54
CA ASP A 78 10.67 -2.44 12.80
C ASP A 78 9.46 -1.69 13.41
N GLY A 79 8.76 -2.33 14.35
CA GLY A 79 7.60 -1.76 15.04
C GLY A 79 6.28 -1.82 14.28
N ARG A 80 6.27 -2.45 13.10
CA ARG A 80 5.05 -2.76 12.36
C ARG A 80 4.28 -3.89 13.04
N ASP A 81 2.97 -3.92 12.81
CA ASP A 81 2.14 -5.07 13.14
C ASP A 81 2.69 -6.34 12.49
N GLU A 82 2.23 -7.49 12.99
CA GLU A 82 2.66 -8.82 12.56
C GLU A 82 2.45 -9.06 11.04
N LEU A 83 2.90 -10.22 10.54
CA LEU A 83 2.63 -10.60 9.16
C LEU A 83 1.11 -10.66 8.89
N PHE A 84 0.65 -9.93 7.88
CA PHE A 84 -0.76 -9.88 7.51
C PHE A 84 -1.15 -11.08 6.63
N LEU A 85 -1.82 -12.08 7.21
CA LEU A 85 -2.35 -13.24 6.49
C LEU A 85 -3.86 -13.11 6.30
N ALA A 86 -4.35 -13.38 5.09
CA ALA A 86 -5.75 -13.12 4.77
C ALA A 86 -6.72 -13.96 5.61
N ALA A 87 -6.39 -15.22 5.87
CA ALA A 87 -7.21 -16.12 6.69
C ALA A 87 -7.40 -15.60 8.12
N ASP A 88 -6.31 -15.18 8.77
CA ASP A 88 -6.31 -14.64 10.13
C ASP A 88 -7.07 -13.32 10.18
N ALA A 89 -6.84 -12.44 9.20
CA ALA A 89 -7.53 -11.16 9.09
C ALA A 89 -9.03 -11.33 8.87
N MET A 90 -9.47 -12.23 8.00
CA MET A 90 -10.89 -12.52 7.79
C MET A 90 -11.56 -13.07 9.05
N ALA A 91 -10.88 -13.88 9.85
CA ALA A 91 -11.41 -14.35 11.13
C ALA A 91 -11.65 -13.18 12.10
N VAL A 92 -10.73 -12.22 12.17
CA VAL A 92 -10.89 -11.00 12.98
C VAL A 92 -12.00 -10.11 12.42
N ILE A 93 -12.06 -9.89 11.10
CA ILE A 93 -13.09 -9.08 10.45
C ILE A 93 -14.49 -9.65 10.73
N ASN A 94 -14.69 -10.96 10.56
CA ASN A 94 -15.99 -11.59 10.81
C ASN A 94 -16.37 -11.58 12.30
N ARG A 95 -15.39 -11.69 13.21
CA ARG A 95 -15.65 -11.69 14.65
C ARG A 95 -15.94 -10.29 15.21
N VAL A 96 -15.17 -9.27 14.77
CA VAL A 96 -15.16 -7.94 15.40
C VAL A 96 -15.83 -6.89 14.53
N VAL A 97 -15.45 -6.79 13.26
CA VAL A 97 -15.91 -5.72 12.37
C VAL A 97 -17.34 -5.95 11.90
N LYS A 98 -17.66 -7.19 11.52
CA LYS A 98 -18.97 -7.56 10.97
C LYS A 98 -20.12 -7.23 11.94
N PRO A 99 -20.09 -7.64 13.23
CA PRO A 99 -21.14 -7.26 14.18
C PRO A 99 -21.22 -5.76 14.45
N TRP A 100 -20.10 -5.04 14.32
CA TRP A 100 -20.05 -3.59 14.54
C TRP A 100 -20.69 -2.79 13.38
N VAL A 101 -20.54 -3.24 12.13
CA VAL A 101 -20.98 -2.48 10.95
C VAL A 101 -22.36 -2.90 10.43
N GLU A 102 -22.72 -4.19 10.52
CA GLU A 102 -23.98 -4.67 9.97
C GLU A 102 -25.18 -4.10 10.75
N GLY A 103 -26.16 -3.60 10.01
CA GLY A 103 -27.32 -2.94 10.58
C GLY A 103 -27.06 -1.50 11.06
N ARG A 104 -25.87 -0.96 10.86
CA ARG A 104 -25.55 0.42 11.22
C ARG A 104 -25.99 1.40 10.13
N ASN A 105 -26.48 2.58 10.55
CA ASN A 105 -26.68 3.70 9.63
C ASN A 105 -25.35 4.42 9.41
N LEU A 106 -25.05 4.76 8.15
CA LEU A 106 -23.92 5.61 7.81
C LEU A 106 -24.17 7.03 8.35
N THR A 107 -23.18 7.60 9.03
CA THR A 107 -23.12 9.00 9.47
C THR A 107 -22.11 9.76 8.59
N THR A 108 -21.17 10.51 9.19
CA THR A 108 -20.03 11.10 8.48
C THR A 108 -18.90 10.09 8.34
N PHE A 109 -18.08 10.22 7.30
CA PHE A 109 -16.91 9.38 7.12
C PHE A 109 -15.94 9.51 8.32
N ARG A 110 -15.69 10.73 8.79
CA ARG A 110 -14.73 11.02 9.85
C ARG A 110 -15.09 10.34 11.17
N GLU A 111 -16.35 10.38 11.58
CA GLU A 111 -16.82 9.69 12.79
C GLU A 111 -16.67 8.16 12.64
N LEU A 112 -17.18 7.60 11.54
CA LEU A 112 -17.11 6.17 11.28
C LEU A 112 -15.66 5.68 11.21
N ALA A 113 -14.78 6.44 10.56
CA ALA A 113 -13.37 6.11 10.43
C ALA A 113 -12.64 6.20 11.76
N GLN A 114 -12.92 7.21 12.59
CA GLN A 114 -12.34 7.34 13.92
C GLN A 114 -12.75 6.17 14.83
N GLU A 115 -14.01 5.77 14.80
CA GLU A 115 -14.47 4.62 15.55
C GLU A 115 -13.85 3.32 15.05
N ALA A 116 -13.82 3.11 13.72
CA ALA A 116 -13.18 1.95 13.09
C ALA A 116 -11.69 1.83 13.46
N ASP A 117 -10.98 2.96 13.51
CA ASP A 117 -9.56 3.02 13.87
C ASP A 117 -9.29 2.69 15.35
N GLN A 118 -10.31 2.85 16.19
CA GLN A 118 -10.26 2.61 17.63
C GLN A 118 -10.82 1.26 18.05
N LEU A 119 -11.36 0.46 17.12
CA LEU A 119 -11.85 -0.88 17.42
C LEU A 119 -10.75 -1.74 18.05
N VAL A 120 -11.14 -2.46 19.10
CA VAL A 120 -10.29 -3.38 19.85
C VAL A 120 -10.83 -4.78 19.67
N ASP A 121 -9.93 -5.74 19.41
CA ASP A 121 -10.27 -7.15 19.46
C ASP A 121 -10.21 -7.61 20.92
N GLU A 122 -11.38 -7.83 21.52
CA GLU A 122 -11.52 -8.24 22.93
C GLU A 122 -10.71 -9.52 23.24
N ALA A 123 -10.53 -10.41 22.27
CA ALA A 123 -9.76 -11.64 22.44
C ALA A 123 -8.26 -11.38 22.70
N THR A 124 -7.74 -10.23 22.24
CA THR A 124 -6.33 -9.86 22.38
C THR A 124 -6.13 -8.62 23.26
N GLY A 125 -7.18 -7.84 23.51
CA GLY A 125 -7.11 -6.55 24.18
C GLY A 125 -6.37 -5.46 23.38
N ARG A 126 -6.09 -5.71 22.09
CA ARG A 126 -5.34 -4.79 21.22
C ARG A 126 -6.24 -4.18 20.16
N ARG A 127 -5.85 -3.00 19.67
CA ARG A 127 -6.46 -2.42 18.48
C ARG A 127 -6.32 -3.38 17.28
N LEU A 128 -7.27 -3.28 16.35
CA LEU A 128 -7.18 -4.04 15.11
C LEU A 128 -5.89 -3.73 14.34
N HIS A 129 -5.39 -4.74 13.63
CA HIS A 129 -4.23 -4.60 12.76
C HIS A 129 -4.43 -3.42 11.80
N THR A 130 -3.39 -2.61 11.62
CA THR A 130 -3.32 -1.48 10.68
C THR A 130 -3.91 -1.77 9.31
N ALA A 131 -3.62 -2.92 8.70
CA ALA A 131 -4.18 -3.32 7.40
C ALA A 131 -5.71 -3.49 7.43
N ILE A 132 -6.29 -3.99 8.54
CA ILE A 132 -7.75 -4.08 8.72
C ILE A 132 -8.34 -2.68 8.83
N ARG A 133 -7.76 -1.82 9.67
CA ARG A 133 -8.19 -0.42 9.82
C ARG A 133 -8.12 0.33 8.49
N TYR A 134 -7.05 0.11 7.74
CA TYR A 134 -6.85 0.69 6.40
C TYR A 134 -7.94 0.28 5.41
N GLY A 135 -8.21 -1.02 5.24
CA GLY A 135 -9.24 -1.49 4.31
C GLY A 135 -10.67 -1.14 4.74
N LEU A 136 -10.96 -1.23 6.04
CA LEU A 136 -12.27 -0.88 6.57
C LEU A 136 -12.60 0.59 6.37
N THR A 137 -11.65 1.49 6.67
CA THR A 137 -11.87 2.93 6.48
C THR A 137 -12.00 3.34 5.02
N GLN A 138 -11.32 2.65 4.09
CA GLN A 138 -11.57 2.82 2.65
C GLN A 138 -13.01 2.42 2.28
N ALA A 139 -13.48 1.25 2.73
CA ALA A 139 -14.83 0.79 2.44
C ALA A 139 -15.90 1.72 3.04
N LEU A 140 -15.65 2.29 4.22
CA LEU A 140 -16.53 3.29 4.84
C LEU A 140 -16.54 4.61 4.07
N LEU A 141 -15.39 5.08 3.57
CA LEU A 141 -15.31 6.28 2.73
C LEU A 141 -16.11 6.11 1.44
N ASP A 142 -15.92 4.98 0.76
CA ASP A 142 -16.65 4.64 -0.45
C ASP A 142 -18.17 4.50 -0.15
N ALA A 143 -18.54 3.90 0.98
CA ALA A 143 -19.94 3.79 1.38
C ALA A 143 -20.61 5.15 1.61
N VAL A 144 -19.94 6.07 2.31
CA VAL A 144 -20.46 7.44 2.54
C VAL A 144 -20.54 8.21 1.21
N ALA A 145 -19.54 8.06 0.35
CA ALA A 145 -19.53 8.67 -0.98
C ALA A 145 -20.71 8.19 -1.84
N GLN A 146 -20.89 6.87 -1.97
CA GLN A 146 -21.99 6.28 -2.72
C GLN A 146 -23.36 6.64 -2.14
N ALA A 147 -23.50 6.64 -0.81
CA ALA A 147 -24.73 7.04 -0.13
C ALA A 147 -25.11 8.51 -0.38
N GLY A 148 -24.09 9.38 -0.50
CA GLY A 148 -24.25 10.80 -0.80
C GLY A 148 -24.26 11.14 -2.29
N GLN A 149 -24.13 10.16 -3.19
CA GLN A 149 -23.91 10.37 -4.63
C GLN A 149 -22.74 11.32 -4.92
N LYS A 150 -21.67 11.17 -4.15
CA LYS A 150 -20.43 11.95 -4.24
C LYS A 150 -19.28 11.04 -4.62
N THR A 151 -18.20 11.66 -5.09
CA THR A 151 -16.88 11.04 -5.11
C THR A 151 -16.30 10.99 -3.70
N MET A 152 -15.37 10.06 -3.47
CA MET A 152 -14.62 10.00 -2.20
C MET A 152 -13.84 11.30 -1.93
N VAL A 153 -13.36 11.97 -3.00
CA VAL A 153 -12.66 13.27 -2.91
C VAL A 153 -13.58 14.35 -2.33
N GLU A 154 -14.83 14.44 -2.80
CA GLU A 154 -15.79 15.40 -2.29
C GLU A 154 -16.17 15.15 -0.82
N VAL A 155 -16.22 13.88 -0.40
CA VAL A 155 -16.45 13.53 1.01
C VAL A 155 -15.29 14.00 1.88
N VAL A 156 -14.05 13.62 1.54
CA VAL A 156 -12.86 14.04 2.29
C VAL A 156 -12.75 15.57 2.30
N ALA A 157 -12.95 16.23 1.16
CA ALA A 157 -12.84 17.67 1.07
C ALA A 157 -13.87 18.38 1.97
N ALA A 158 -15.14 17.95 1.92
CA ALA A 158 -16.19 18.54 2.73
C ALA A 158 -15.95 18.33 4.24
N GLU A 159 -15.58 17.11 4.66
CA GLU A 159 -15.46 16.78 6.09
C GLU A 159 -14.17 17.28 6.75
N TYR A 160 -13.13 17.57 5.94
CA TYR A 160 -11.86 18.12 6.41
C TYR A 160 -11.68 19.61 6.09
N GLY A 161 -12.69 20.28 5.53
CA GLY A 161 -12.65 21.71 5.21
C GLY A 161 -11.64 22.06 4.11
N LEU A 162 -11.45 21.16 3.14
CA LEU A 162 -10.51 21.32 2.03
C LEU A 162 -11.25 21.71 0.75
N THR A 163 -10.52 22.32 -0.17
CA THR A 163 -10.98 22.54 -1.55
C THR A 163 -10.27 21.53 -2.46
N PRO A 164 -11.00 20.68 -3.20
CA PRO A 164 -10.36 19.77 -4.16
C PRO A 164 -9.54 20.56 -5.18
N VAL A 165 -8.34 20.08 -5.47
CA VAL A 165 -7.57 20.62 -6.59
C VAL A 165 -8.12 20.07 -7.90
N ALA A 166 -8.21 20.93 -8.92
CA ALA A 166 -8.63 20.52 -10.27
C ALA A 166 -7.46 20.01 -11.13
N GLU A 167 -6.24 20.08 -10.60
CA GLU A 167 -5.01 19.73 -11.27
C GLU A 167 -4.55 18.32 -10.89
N ALA A 168 -3.84 17.66 -11.80
CA ALA A 168 -3.25 16.36 -11.51
C ALA A 168 -2.18 16.49 -10.41
N ILE A 169 -2.20 15.55 -9.46
CA ILE A 169 -1.12 15.45 -8.46
C ILE A 169 0.07 14.73 -9.09
N PRO A 170 1.30 15.25 -8.96
CA PRO A 170 2.50 14.59 -9.47
C PRO A 170 2.64 13.15 -8.97
N ILE A 171 2.87 12.21 -9.88
CA ILE A 171 3.02 10.79 -9.59
C ILE A 171 4.50 10.43 -9.49
N LEU A 172 4.90 9.88 -8.33
CA LEU A 172 6.18 9.22 -8.15
C LEU A 172 6.07 7.73 -8.51
N ALA A 173 6.88 7.26 -9.46
CA ALA A 173 7.01 5.84 -9.75
C ALA A 173 8.33 5.26 -9.19
N GLN A 174 8.26 4.01 -8.74
CA GLN A 174 9.40 3.27 -8.19
C GLN A 174 9.85 2.14 -9.12
N SER A 175 11.17 1.94 -9.21
CA SER A 175 11.79 1.02 -10.18
C SER A 175 12.16 -0.34 -9.59
N GLY A 176 12.24 -0.46 -8.26
CA GLY A 176 12.86 -1.63 -7.63
C GLY A 176 14.32 -1.79 -8.07
N ASP A 177 14.77 -3.05 -8.18
CA ASP A 177 16.17 -3.35 -8.56
C ASP A 177 16.47 -3.16 -10.05
N GLU A 178 15.46 -3.26 -10.90
CA GLU A 178 15.52 -3.03 -12.36
C GLU A 178 15.55 -1.53 -12.70
N ARG A 179 16.42 -0.78 -12.02
CA ARG A 179 16.47 0.69 -12.02
C ARG A 179 16.66 1.31 -13.40
N TYR A 180 17.42 0.65 -14.27
CA TYR A 180 17.66 1.11 -15.64
C TYR A 180 16.40 0.90 -16.51
N LEU A 181 15.96 -0.36 -16.64
CA LEU A 181 14.82 -0.74 -17.47
C LEU A 181 13.53 -0.02 -17.04
N ASN A 182 13.26 0.07 -15.73
CA ASN A 182 12.04 0.69 -15.24
C ASN A 182 12.10 2.23 -15.30
N ALA A 183 13.29 2.86 -15.19
CA ALA A 183 13.41 4.30 -15.45
C ALA A 183 13.05 4.63 -16.91
N GLU A 184 13.46 3.82 -17.89
CA GLU A 184 13.07 4.03 -19.29
C GLU A 184 11.56 3.94 -19.49
N LYS A 185 10.89 2.95 -18.87
CA LYS A 185 9.43 2.86 -18.90
C LYS A 185 8.76 4.11 -18.32
N MET A 186 9.32 4.67 -17.24
CA MET A 186 8.81 5.89 -16.62
C MET A 186 8.99 7.10 -17.52
N ILE A 187 10.15 7.25 -18.15
CA ILE A 187 10.43 8.34 -19.10
C ILE A 187 9.44 8.29 -20.27
N MET A 188 9.29 7.12 -20.90
CA MET A 188 8.38 6.95 -22.03
C MET A 188 6.91 7.19 -21.66
N LYS A 189 6.53 6.95 -20.40
CA LYS A 189 5.19 7.22 -19.87
C LYS A 189 5.04 8.63 -19.28
N ALA A 190 6.05 9.48 -19.39
CA ALA A 190 6.04 10.86 -18.89
C ALA A 190 5.74 10.96 -17.37
N VAL A 191 6.26 10.04 -16.55
CA VAL A 191 6.05 10.10 -15.09
C VAL A 191 6.66 11.36 -14.49
N ASP A 192 5.95 12.02 -13.56
CA ASP A 192 6.36 13.32 -12.99
C ASP A 192 7.60 13.23 -12.10
N ALA A 193 7.72 12.16 -11.30
CA ALA A 193 8.88 11.91 -10.46
C ALA A 193 9.36 10.45 -10.55
N LEU A 194 10.67 10.24 -10.65
CA LEU A 194 11.27 8.92 -10.86
C LEU A 194 12.71 8.82 -10.33
N PRO A 195 13.30 7.62 -10.19
CA PRO A 195 12.67 6.31 -10.28
C PRO A 195 12.71 5.57 -8.95
N HIS A 196 12.94 6.23 -7.81
CA HIS A 196 13.30 5.65 -6.50
C HIS A 196 14.68 4.97 -6.49
N GLY A 197 14.99 4.11 -7.46
CA GLY A 197 16.32 3.51 -7.68
C GLY A 197 16.72 2.39 -6.71
N LEU A 198 16.12 2.34 -5.51
CA LEU A 198 16.29 1.32 -4.47
C LEU A 198 17.79 1.12 -4.14
N PHE A 199 18.47 2.16 -3.64
CA PHE A 199 19.90 2.14 -3.32
C PHE A 199 20.22 1.50 -1.95
N ASN A 200 19.58 0.37 -1.64
CA ASN A 200 19.66 -0.29 -0.33
C ASN A 200 20.96 -1.08 -0.02
N ASN A 201 22.06 -0.85 -0.75
CA ASN A 201 23.33 -1.55 -0.50
C ASN A 201 24.55 -0.67 -0.83
N VAL A 202 25.43 -0.50 0.15
CA VAL A 202 26.62 0.36 0.03
C VAL A 202 27.58 -0.15 -1.04
N GLU A 203 27.94 -1.42 -1.03
CA GLU A 203 28.97 -1.97 -1.91
C GLU A 203 28.48 -2.08 -3.36
N THR A 204 27.28 -2.60 -3.57
CA THR A 204 26.79 -2.95 -4.90
C THR A 204 26.05 -1.81 -5.59
N LYS A 205 25.37 -0.93 -4.86
CA LYS A 205 24.49 0.11 -5.43
C LYS A 205 24.98 1.54 -5.20
N LEU A 206 25.33 1.91 -3.97
CA LEU A 206 25.77 3.28 -3.66
C LEU A 206 27.21 3.53 -4.14
N GLY A 207 28.09 2.56 -3.89
CA GLY A 207 29.54 2.73 -3.92
C GLY A 207 30.06 3.22 -2.57
N GLN A 208 31.25 2.79 -2.17
CA GLN A 208 31.86 3.13 -0.86
C GLN A 208 32.04 4.65 -0.68
N ARG A 209 32.10 5.39 -1.80
CA ARG A 209 32.21 6.85 -1.84
C ARG A 209 31.07 7.48 -2.68
N GLY A 210 29.97 6.76 -2.89
CA GLY A 210 28.84 7.22 -3.70
C GLY A 210 29.08 7.18 -5.22
N GLU A 211 30.19 6.60 -5.67
CA GLU A 211 30.61 6.64 -7.09
C GLU A 211 29.61 5.96 -8.04
N LYS A 212 28.91 4.93 -7.58
CA LYS A 212 27.92 4.21 -8.39
C LYS A 212 26.61 4.98 -8.47
N LEU A 213 26.19 5.61 -7.37
CA LEU A 213 25.04 6.51 -7.35
C LEU A 213 25.27 7.71 -8.28
N LEU A 214 26.45 8.32 -8.24
CA LEU A 214 26.79 9.44 -9.12
C LEU A 214 26.75 9.02 -10.59
N ALA A 215 27.36 7.88 -10.92
CA ALA A 215 27.31 7.33 -12.28
C ALA A 215 25.87 7.05 -12.73
N TYR A 216 25.02 6.52 -11.86
CA TYR A 216 23.60 6.30 -12.15
C TYR A 216 22.84 7.61 -12.38
N ALA A 217 23.06 8.64 -11.55
CA ALA A 217 22.41 9.93 -11.70
C ALA A 217 22.80 10.62 -13.02
N GLN A 218 24.07 10.52 -13.42
CA GLN A 218 24.56 11.00 -14.72
C GLN A 218 23.90 10.25 -15.88
N TRP A 219 23.85 8.91 -15.81
CA TRP A 219 23.16 8.08 -16.79
C TRP A 219 21.68 8.46 -16.89
N LEU A 220 20.97 8.59 -15.76
CA LEU A 220 19.54 8.89 -15.74
C LEU A 220 19.24 10.24 -16.37
N LYS A 221 20.02 11.27 -16.03
CA LYS A 221 19.90 12.61 -16.65
C LYS A 221 20.04 12.52 -18.16
N GLN A 222 21.07 11.84 -18.65
CA GLN A 222 21.28 11.66 -20.09
C GLN A 222 20.12 10.87 -20.71
N ARG A 223 19.66 9.81 -20.06
CA ARG A 223 18.62 8.95 -20.58
C ARG A 223 17.26 9.63 -20.69
N ILE A 224 16.95 10.52 -19.75
CA ILE A 224 15.76 11.40 -19.82
C ILE A 224 15.83 12.24 -21.09
N GLU A 225 16.95 12.90 -21.39
CA GLU A 225 17.08 13.72 -22.61
C GLU A 225 16.97 12.91 -23.90
N GLU A 226 17.49 11.69 -23.92
CA GLU A 226 17.43 10.79 -25.09
C GLU A 226 16.02 10.28 -25.38
N LEU A 227 15.23 9.99 -24.32
CA LEU A 227 13.96 9.28 -24.44
C LEU A 227 12.73 10.15 -24.14
N LYS A 228 12.90 11.43 -23.78
CA LYS A 228 11.78 12.27 -23.38
C LYS A 228 10.69 12.32 -24.44
N PRO A 229 9.42 12.11 -24.06
CA PRO A 229 8.30 12.08 -25.01
C PRO A 229 7.97 13.47 -25.58
N SER A 230 8.49 14.54 -24.96
CA SER A 230 8.41 15.90 -25.49
C SER A 230 9.60 16.76 -25.02
N PRO A 231 9.93 17.87 -25.72
CA PRO A 231 11.00 18.77 -25.31
C PRO A 231 10.84 19.36 -23.90
N ASN A 232 9.61 19.50 -23.43
CA ASN A 232 9.25 20.12 -22.15
C ASN A 232 9.17 19.13 -20.99
N TYR A 233 9.32 17.82 -21.24
CA TYR A 233 9.31 16.82 -20.18
C TYR A 233 10.58 16.96 -19.32
N GLN A 234 10.39 17.47 -18.11
CA GLN A 234 11.44 17.71 -17.11
C GLN A 234 11.00 17.12 -15.77
N PRO A 235 11.14 15.80 -15.59
CA PRO A 235 10.67 15.15 -14.38
C PRO A 235 11.57 15.44 -13.17
N THR A 236 11.01 15.28 -11.98
CA THR A 236 11.77 15.30 -10.73
C THR A 236 12.54 14.00 -10.55
N ILE A 237 13.85 14.09 -10.32
CA ILE A 237 14.65 12.93 -9.93
C ILE A 237 14.52 12.72 -8.42
N HIS A 238 14.00 11.58 -8.02
CA HIS A 238 13.86 11.15 -6.63
C HIS A 238 14.52 9.77 -6.44
N LEU A 239 15.54 9.73 -5.58
CA LEU A 239 16.32 8.53 -5.24
C LEU A 239 16.18 8.22 -3.75
N ASP A 240 15.86 6.98 -3.43
CA ASP A 240 15.83 6.43 -2.07
C ASP A 240 17.17 5.73 -1.78
N LEU A 241 17.85 6.16 -0.70
CA LEU A 241 19.26 5.91 -0.39
C LEU A 241 19.44 5.09 0.89
#